data_AF-A0A523SNY1-F1
#
_entry.id   AF-A0A523SNY1-F1
#
_cell.length_a   1.000
_cell.length_b   1.000
_cell.length_c   1.000
_cell.angle_alpha   90.00
_cell.angle_beta   90.00
_cell.angle_gamma   90.00
#
_symmetry.space_group_name_H-M   'P 1'
#
loop_
_entity.id
_entity.type
_entity.pdbx_description
1 polymer ?
#
loop_
_entity_poly.entity_id
_entity_poly.type
_entity_poly.pdbx_seq_one_letter_code
_entity_poly.pdbx_strand_id
1 'polypeptide(L)'
;MERALEAFVSREIPTIFRKYSIVAVNEILPGRIRVDFHLRDRDGTDVFVDVSARKIGRTKFSEILNMYAAISNIEPPLRKFELIVVGPDVTPSVKKELEKLQVKLLTYEQIGITGQKLREVREQGRRRRLEVQQLSPDETRLVVRWESEKKALIRASDVQEALDCTVDYAYFLLHDLERKRWLER
;
A
#
# COMPACT_ATOMS: atom_id res chain seq x y z
N MET A 1 6.09 6.93 -5.08
CA MET A 1 5.23 6.81 -6.27
C MET A 1 4.72 5.39 -6.33
N GLU A 2 5.61 4.40 -6.35
CA GLU A 2 5.27 2.98 -6.23
C GLU A 2 4.41 2.67 -4.99
N ARG A 3 4.84 3.08 -3.79
CA ARG A 3 4.05 2.91 -2.55
C ARG A 3 2.64 3.53 -2.58
N ALA A 4 2.45 4.65 -3.29
CA ALA A 4 1.13 5.29 -3.38
C ALA A 4 0.21 4.53 -4.33
N LEU A 5 0.79 3.96 -5.40
CA LEU A 5 0.09 3.08 -6.33
C LEU A 5 -0.28 1.76 -5.66
N GLU A 6 0.65 1.16 -4.93
CA GLU A 6 0.43 -0.03 -4.11
C GLU A 6 -0.71 0.20 -3.12
N ALA A 7 -0.63 1.25 -2.30
CA ALA A 7 -1.65 1.58 -1.33
C ALA A 7 -3.03 1.84 -1.97
N PHE A 8 -3.07 2.46 -3.16
CA PHE A 8 -4.31 2.63 -3.90
C PHE A 8 -4.89 1.28 -4.34
N VAL A 9 -4.09 0.44 -4.99
CA VAL A 9 -4.54 -0.86 -5.48
C VAL A 9 -4.97 -1.75 -4.32
N SER A 10 -4.20 -1.80 -3.22
CA SER A 10 -4.55 -2.57 -2.02
C SER A 10 -5.88 -2.12 -1.40
N ARG A 11 -6.23 -0.83 -1.47
CA ARG A 11 -7.56 -0.35 -1.01
C ARG A 11 -8.71 -0.81 -1.92
N GLU A 12 -8.44 -1.03 -3.19
CA GLU A 12 -9.45 -1.52 -4.14
C GLU A 12 -9.64 -3.05 -4.05
N ILE A 13 -8.67 -3.80 -3.50
CA ILE A 13 -8.72 -5.27 -3.41
C ILE A 13 -10.02 -5.77 -2.74
N PRO A 14 -10.45 -5.29 -1.56
CA PRO A 14 -11.72 -5.73 -0.96
C PRO A 14 -12.94 -5.53 -1.87
N THR A 15 -12.96 -4.44 -2.65
CA THR A 15 -14.05 -4.13 -3.59
C THR A 15 -14.02 -5.06 -4.81
N ILE A 16 -12.83 -5.28 -5.37
CA ILE A 16 -12.61 -6.17 -6.52
C ILE A 16 -12.97 -7.61 -6.15
N PHE A 17 -12.52 -8.05 -4.97
CA PHE A 17 -12.71 -9.39 -4.44
C PHE A 17 -13.91 -9.45 -3.47
N ARG A 18 -14.95 -8.62 -3.66
CA ARG A 18 -16.14 -8.55 -2.78
C ARG A 18 -16.91 -9.88 -2.60
N LYS A 19 -16.65 -10.87 -3.46
CA LYS A 19 -17.28 -12.20 -3.38
C LYS A 19 -16.58 -13.12 -2.37
N TYR A 20 -15.37 -12.75 -1.93
CA TYR A 20 -14.57 -13.46 -0.95
C TYR A 20 -14.74 -12.79 0.41
N SER A 21 -14.63 -13.56 1.49
CA SER A 21 -14.55 -13.02 2.85
C SER A 21 -13.09 -12.74 3.20
N ILE A 22 -12.81 -11.61 3.85
CA ILE A 22 -11.47 -11.31 4.35
C ILE A 22 -11.21 -12.16 5.60
N VAL A 23 -10.11 -12.92 5.59
CA VAL A 23 -9.61 -13.68 6.74
C VAL A 23 -8.57 -12.84 7.49
N ALA A 24 -7.58 -12.31 6.78
CA ALA A 24 -6.56 -11.44 7.33
C ALA A 24 -6.03 -10.41 6.31
N VAL A 25 -5.41 -9.35 6.81
CA VAL A 25 -4.74 -8.30 6.01
C VAL A 25 -3.33 -8.13 6.55
N ASN A 26 -2.35 -7.99 5.66
CA ASN A 26 -0.91 -7.96 5.99
C ASN A 26 -0.46 -9.16 6.83
N GLU A 27 -0.94 -10.36 6.47
CA GLU A 27 -0.63 -11.57 7.22
C GLU A 27 0.85 -11.93 7.08
N ILE A 28 1.45 -12.40 8.18
CA ILE A 28 2.81 -12.90 8.22
C ILE A 28 2.76 -14.43 8.21
N LEU A 29 3.18 -15.00 7.09
CA LEU A 29 3.29 -16.42 6.82
C LEU A 29 4.59 -17.00 7.40
N PRO A 30 4.72 -18.35 7.45
CA PRO A 30 5.98 -19.01 7.82
C PRO A 30 7.18 -18.45 7.05
N GLY A 31 8.33 -18.36 7.73
CA GLY A 31 9.52 -17.72 7.16
C GLY A 31 9.46 -16.18 7.14
N ARG A 32 8.52 -15.57 7.88
CA ARG A 32 8.31 -14.11 7.96
C ARG A 32 7.97 -13.47 6.61
N ILE A 33 7.34 -14.24 5.73
CA ILE A 33 6.88 -13.75 4.44
C ILE A 33 5.55 -13.02 4.66
N ARG A 34 5.44 -11.81 4.12
CA ARG A 34 4.20 -11.04 4.21
C ARG A 34 3.36 -11.26 2.96
N VAL A 35 2.05 -11.43 3.14
CA VAL A 35 1.05 -11.37 2.08
C VAL A 35 0.06 -10.24 2.39
N ASP A 36 -0.40 -9.53 1.37
CA ASP A 36 -1.23 -8.34 1.58
C ASP A 36 -2.64 -8.71 2.06
N PHE A 37 -3.22 -9.76 1.48
CA PHE A 37 -4.53 -10.25 1.87
C PHE A 37 -4.58 -11.76 1.92
N HIS A 38 -5.23 -12.27 2.95
CA HIS A 38 -5.72 -13.63 3.03
C HIS A 38 -7.23 -13.58 3.03
N LEU A 39 -7.82 -14.17 2.00
CA LEU A 39 -9.24 -14.21 1.73
C LEU A 39 -9.70 -15.66 1.76
N ARG A 40 -11.02 -15.85 1.85
CA ARG A 40 -11.66 -17.16 1.69
C ARG A 40 -12.80 -17.06 0.69
N ASP A 41 -12.81 -17.98 -0.26
CA ASP A 41 -13.89 -18.06 -1.24
C ASP A 41 -15.15 -18.72 -0.66
N ARG A 42 -16.20 -18.83 -1.46
CA ARG A 42 -17.48 -19.43 -1.03
C ARG A 42 -17.39 -20.93 -0.82
N ASP A 43 -16.42 -21.59 -1.45
CA ASP A 43 -16.20 -23.04 -1.37
C ASP A 43 -15.27 -23.39 -0.20
N GLY A 44 -14.78 -22.38 0.53
CA GLY A 44 -13.87 -22.53 1.66
C GLY A 44 -12.39 -22.60 1.28
N THR A 45 -12.03 -22.34 0.02
CA THR A 45 -10.64 -22.26 -0.45
C THR A 45 -9.97 -21.00 0.09
N ASP A 46 -8.75 -21.15 0.60
CA ASP A 46 -7.92 -20.03 1.02
C ASP A 46 -7.30 -19.32 -0.20
N VAL A 47 -7.46 -18.01 -0.28
CA VAL A 47 -7.00 -17.20 -1.41
C VAL A 47 -6.06 -16.12 -0.89
N PHE A 48 -4.80 -16.22 -1.29
CA PHE A 48 -3.74 -15.31 -0.90
C PHE A 48 -3.53 -14.30 -2.03
N VAL A 49 -3.49 -13.01 -1.71
CA VAL A 49 -3.32 -11.94 -2.70
C VAL A 49 -2.12 -11.08 -2.32
N ASP A 50 -1.18 -10.93 -3.27
CA ASP A 50 -0.04 -10.02 -3.19
C ASP A 50 -0.14 -8.95 -4.29
N VAL A 51 0.05 -7.69 -3.91
CA VAL A 51 -0.04 -6.53 -4.78
C VAL A 51 1.34 -5.94 -4.98
N SER A 52 1.80 -5.90 -6.22
CA SER A 52 3.07 -5.30 -6.60
C SER A 52 2.83 -3.99 -7.33
N ALA A 53 3.45 -2.90 -6.86
CA ALA A 53 3.52 -1.63 -7.62
C ALA A 53 4.43 -1.70 -8.87
N ARG A 54 5.25 -2.75 -8.96
CA ARG A 54 6.24 -2.95 -10.02
C ARG A 54 5.85 -4.10 -10.94
N LYS A 55 6.36 -4.07 -12.17
CA LYS A 55 6.23 -5.18 -13.12
C LYS A 55 6.67 -6.50 -12.47
N ILE A 56 5.89 -7.55 -12.68
CA ILE A 56 6.17 -8.91 -12.21
C ILE A 56 7.28 -9.49 -13.11
N GLY A 57 8.52 -9.18 -12.72
CA GLY A 57 9.75 -9.63 -13.36
C GLY A 57 10.53 -10.64 -12.52
N ARG A 58 11.83 -10.81 -12.82
CA ARG A 58 12.65 -11.88 -12.21
C ARG A 58 12.83 -11.75 -10.69
N THR A 59 12.93 -10.54 -10.17
CA THR A 59 12.99 -10.31 -8.71
C THR A 59 11.69 -10.74 -8.04
N LYS A 60 10.55 -10.30 -8.57
CA LYS A 60 9.24 -10.66 -8.02
C LYS A 60 8.94 -12.15 -8.18
N PHE A 61 9.43 -12.79 -9.24
CA PHE A 61 9.32 -14.24 -9.41
C PHE A 61 9.88 -15.02 -8.21
N SER A 62 11.10 -14.70 -7.75
CA SER A 62 11.68 -15.36 -6.58
C SER A 62 10.84 -15.13 -5.31
N GLU A 63 10.29 -13.93 -5.13
CA GLU A 63 9.39 -13.62 -4.01
C GLU A 63 8.11 -14.46 -4.07
N ILE A 64 7.52 -14.61 -5.25
CA ILE A 64 6.31 -15.43 -5.48
C ILE A 64 6.59 -16.90 -5.14
N LEU A 65 7.74 -17.45 -5.55
CA LEU A 65 8.12 -18.82 -5.21
C LEU A 65 8.25 -19.03 -3.70
N ASN A 66 8.91 -18.08 -3.01
CA ASN A 66 9.05 -18.14 -1.56
C ASN A 66 7.68 -18.06 -0.87
N MET A 67 6.81 -17.18 -1.34
CA MET A 67 5.45 -17.04 -0.81
C MET A 67 4.62 -18.30 -1.04
N TYR A 68 4.66 -18.86 -2.24
CA TYR A 68 3.98 -20.12 -2.56
C TYR A 68 4.47 -21.26 -1.66
N ALA A 69 5.78 -21.36 -1.44
CA ALA A 69 6.36 -22.35 -0.52
C ALA A 69 5.92 -22.12 0.93
N ALA A 70 5.88 -20.87 1.42
CA ALA A 70 5.41 -20.58 2.77
C ALA A 70 3.94 -20.92 2.97
N ILE A 71 3.07 -20.60 2.00
CA ILE A 71 1.65 -20.95 2.03
C ILE A 71 1.48 -22.48 2.06
N SER A 72 2.23 -23.19 1.21
CA SER A 72 2.18 -24.65 1.13
C SER A 72 2.58 -25.36 2.44
N ASN A 73 3.31 -24.67 3.33
CA ASN A 73 3.82 -25.20 4.60
C ASN A 73 3.12 -24.61 5.83
N ILE A 74 1.95 -23.98 5.67
CA ILE A 74 1.15 -23.51 6.80
C ILE A 74 0.67 -24.72 7.62
N GLU A 75 0.73 -24.61 8.95
CA GLU A 75 0.16 -25.59 9.88
C GLU A 75 -1.05 -25.01 10.61
N PRO A 76 -2.20 -25.72 10.66
CA PRO A 76 -2.44 -27.01 10.00
C PRO A 76 -2.48 -26.88 8.46
N PRO A 77 -2.15 -27.95 7.70
CA PRO A 77 -2.13 -27.91 6.24
C PRO A 77 -3.45 -27.44 5.63
N LEU A 78 -3.37 -26.50 4.70
CA LEU A 78 -4.52 -26.02 3.95
C LEU A 78 -5.03 -27.15 3.03
N ARG A 79 -6.35 -27.34 2.99
CA ARG A 79 -6.97 -28.33 2.09
C ARG A 79 -6.74 -27.99 0.61
N LYS A 80 -6.86 -26.70 0.29
CA LYS A 80 -6.63 -26.13 -1.04
C LYS A 80 -6.38 -24.63 -0.86
N PHE A 81 -5.49 -24.06 -1.68
CA PHE A 81 -5.28 -22.63 -1.71
C PHE A 81 -5.03 -22.12 -3.14
N GLU A 82 -5.22 -20.83 -3.34
CA GLU A 82 -4.81 -20.10 -4.56
C GLU A 82 -3.91 -18.93 -4.18
N LEU A 83 -2.85 -18.70 -4.96
CA LEU A 83 -2.04 -17.49 -4.86
C LEU A 83 -2.33 -16.58 -6.07
N ILE A 84 -2.78 -15.36 -5.80
CA ILE A 84 -3.05 -14.33 -6.79
C ILE A 84 -2.01 -13.23 -6.63
N VAL A 85 -1.33 -12.87 -7.71
CA VAL A 85 -0.38 -11.76 -7.73
C VAL A 85 -0.87 -10.70 -8.70
N VAL A 86 -1.04 -9.48 -8.19
CA VAL A 86 -1.57 -8.35 -8.93
C VAL A 86 -0.43 -7.37 -9.22
N GLY A 87 -0.23 -7.00 -10.48
CA GLY A 87 0.80 -6.04 -10.87
C GLY A 87 0.43 -5.17 -12.06
N PRO A 88 1.25 -4.18 -12.44
CA PRO A 88 1.00 -3.36 -13.63
C PRO A 88 1.20 -4.15 -14.93
N ASP A 89 2.13 -5.12 -14.95
CA ASP A 89 2.48 -5.93 -16.11
C ASP A 89 3.28 -7.17 -15.66
N VAL A 90 3.44 -8.16 -16.54
CA VAL A 90 4.16 -9.43 -16.28
C VAL A 90 5.15 -9.71 -17.40
N THR A 91 6.38 -10.07 -17.05
CA THR A 91 7.37 -10.52 -18.05
C THR A 91 6.94 -11.87 -18.65
N PRO A 92 6.92 -12.05 -19.99
CA PRO A 92 6.44 -13.30 -20.60
C PRO A 92 7.16 -14.58 -20.16
N SER A 93 8.47 -14.52 -19.92
CA SER A 93 9.24 -15.67 -19.41
C SER A 93 8.78 -16.07 -18.01
N VAL A 94 8.64 -15.09 -17.11
CA VAL A 94 8.14 -15.29 -15.75
C VAL A 94 6.72 -15.85 -15.75
N LYS A 95 5.85 -15.35 -16.64
CA LYS A 95 4.49 -15.88 -16.81
C LYS A 95 4.51 -17.37 -17.13
N LYS A 96 5.30 -17.79 -18.12
CA LYS A 96 5.43 -19.22 -18.51
C LYS A 96 5.97 -20.10 -17.39
N GLU A 97 6.86 -19.57 -16.56
CA GLU A 97 7.41 -20.32 -15.42
C GLU A 97 6.37 -20.48 -14.30
N LEU A 98 5.61 -19.41 -14.00
CA LEU A 98 4.56 -19.43 -12.98
C LEU A 98 3.29 -20.18 -13.41
N GLU A 99 3.02 -20.31 -14.70
CA GLU A 99 1.92 -21.13 -15.24
C GLU A 99 2.02 -22.61 -14.84
N LYS A 100 3.22 -23.09 -14.47
CA LYS A 100 3.44 -24.45 -13.95
C LYS A 100 2.97 -24.61 -12.49
N LEU A 101 2.74 -23.51 -11.79
CA LEU A 101 2.27 -23.46 -10.42
C LEU A 101 0.82 -22.99 -10.40
N GLN A 102 0.10 -23.27 -9.31
CA GLN A 102 -1.26 -22.74 -9.10
C GLN A 102 -1.21 -21.26 -8.67
N VAL A 103 -0.57 -20.43 -9.48
CA VAL A 103 -0.41 -18.99 -9.27
C VAL A 103 -1.15 -18.23 -10.37
N LYS A 104 -2.09 -17.39 -9.97
CA LYS A 104 -2.85 -16.53 -10.88
C LYS A 104 -2.21 -15.16 -10.96
N LEU A 105 -1.84 -14.75 -12.16
CA LEU A 105 -1.25 -13.43 -12.41
C LEU A 105 -2.32 -12.51 -13.00
N LEU A 106 -2.57 -11.39 -12.34
CA LEU A 106 -3.54 -10.38 -12.80
C LEU A 106 -2.85 -9.04 -12.99
N THR A 107 -3.19 -8.36 -14.09
CA THR A 107 -2.79 -6.97 -14.30
C THR A 107 -3.80 -6.01 -13.66
N TYR A 108 -3.39 -4.78 -13.41
CA TYR A 108 -4.29 -3.70 -12.96
C TYR A 108 -5.50 -3.53 -13.89
N GLU A 109 -5.29 -3.60 -15.20
CA GLU A 109 -6.39 -3.50 -16.16
C GLU A 109 -7.37 -4.67 -16.03
N GLN A 110 -6.87 -5.90 -15.81
CA GLN A 110 -7.71 -7.08 -15.62
C GLN A 110 -8.56 -7.02 -14.35
N ILE A 111 -8.13 -6.28 -13.33
CA ILE A 111 -8.92 -6.04 -12.11
C ILE A 111 -9.75 -4.75 -12.18
N GLY A 112 -9.87 -4.12 -13.35
CA GLY A 112 -10.70 -2.94 -13.56
C GLY A 112 -10.05 -1.61 -13.15
N ILE A 113 -8.75 -1.60 -12.85
CA ILE A 113 -7.97 -0.39 -12.58
C ILE A 113 -7.37 0.12 -13.89
N THR A 114 -8.02 1.13 -14.46
CA THR A 114 -7.65 1.68 -15.79
C THR A 114 -6.43 2.59 -15.73
N GLY A 115 -5.74 2.73 -16.87
CA GLY A 115 -4.61 3.65 -17.02
C GLY A 115 -4.93 5.10 -16.63
N GLN A 116 -6.17 5.56 -16.78
CA GLN A 116 -6.59 6.90 -16.36
C GLN A 116 -6.57 7.05 -14.82
N LYS A 117 -7.19 6.12 -14.08
CA LYS A 117 -7.14 6.12 -12.61
C LYS A 117 -5.71 6.05 -12.09
N LEU A 118 -4.86 5.24 -12.72
CA LEU A 118 -3.44 5.15 -12.37
C LEU A 118 -2.70 6.48 -12.59
N ARG A 119 -3.02 7.24 -13.65
CA ARG A 119 -2.46 8.57 -13.90
C ARG A 119 -2.90 9.57 -12.83
N GLU A 120 -4.18 9.60 -12.48
CA GLU A 120 -4.71 10.49 -11.44
C GLU A 120 -4.03 10.27 -10.08
N VAL A 121 -3.87 9.01 -9.67
CA VAL A 121 -3.16 8.64 -8.43
C VAL A 121 -1.68 9.06 -8.48
N ARG A 122 -1.02 8.88 -9.63
CA ARG A 122 0.37 9.34 -9.81
C ARG A 122 0.48 10.85 -9.74
N GLU A 123 -0.44 11.59 -10.35
CA GLU A 123 -0.48 13.05 -10.33
C GLU A 123 -0.77 13.59 -8.94
N GLN A 124 -1.74 13.02 -8.21
CA GLN A 124 -2.01 13.38 -6.82
C GLN A 124 -0.80 13.11 -5.93
N GLY A 125 -0.16 11.94 -6.06
CA GLY A 125 1.06 11.62 -5.34
C GLY A 125 2.23 12.55 -5.69
N ARG A 126 2.31 13.02 -6.93
CA ARG A 126 3.31 14.01 -7.37
C ARG A 126 3.03 15.39 -6.79
N ARG A 127 1.78 15.85 -6.80
CA ARG A 127 1.36 17.14 -6.20
C ARG A 127 1.67 17.17 -4.71
N ARG A 128 1.25 16.15 -3.96
CA ARG A 128 1.56 16.04 -2.52
C ARG A 128 3.06 16.03 -2.24
N ARG A 129 3.87 15.34 -3.06
CA ARG A 129 5.33 15.38 -2.91
C ARG A 129 5.92 16.76 -3.18
N LEU A 130 5.40 17.48 -4.17
CA LEU A 130 5.83 18.85 -4.45
C LEU A 130 5.40 19.82 -3.36
N GLU A 131 4.23 19.62 -2.76
CA GLU A 131 3.75 20.39 -1.61
C GLU A 131 4.60 20.11 -0.36
N VAL A 132 4.99 18.84 -0.12
CA VAL A 132 5.89 18.45 0.99
C VAL A 132 7.32 18.93 0.76
N GLN A 133 7.82 18.95 -0.48
CA GLN A 133 9.14 19.50 -0.79
C GLN A 133 9.24 21.03 -0.59
N GLN A 134 8.11 21.73 -0.51
CA GLN A 134 8.06 23.14 -0.14
C GLN A 134 8.04 23.37 1.38
N LEU A 135 7.92 22.30 2.17
CA LEU A 135 8.01 22.35 3.62
C LEU A 135 9.46 22.26 4.07
N SER A 136 9.81 23.05 5.08
CA SER A 136 11.02 22.90 5.86
C SER A 136 11.03 21.56 6.62
N PRO A 137 12.20 21.12 7.13
CA PRO A 137 12.29 19.87 7.88
C PRO A 137 11.35 19.82 9.09
N ASP A 138 11.19 20.93 9.80
CA ASP A 138 10.33 21.00 10.99
C ASP A 138 8.84 20.96 10.63
N GLU A 139 8.43 21.68 9.59
CA GLU A 139 7.07 21.60 9.04
C GLU A 139 6.74 20.18 8.55
N THR A 140 7.69 19.50 7.90
CA THR A 140 7.50 18.12 7.44
C THR A 140 7.27 17.17 8.62
N ARG A 141 8.05 17.31 9.69
CA ARG A 141 7.91 16.48 10.91
C ARG A 141 6.55 16.70 11.56
N LEU A 142 6.07 17.94 11.62
CA LEU A 142 4.75 18.29 12.15
C LEU A 142 3.62 17.68 11.33
N VAL A 143 3.61 17.88 10.01
CA VAL A 143 2.55 17.37 9.11
C VAL A 143 2.47 15.85 9.16
N VAL A 144 3.61 15.15 9.07
CA VAL A 144 3.65 13.68 9.16
C VAL A 144 3.11 13.18 10.50
N ARG A 145 3.45 13.86 11.60
CA ARG A 145 2.97 13.50 12.94
C ARG A 145 1.47 13.68 13.04
N TRP A 146 0.92 14.82 12.62
CA TRP A 146 -0.52 15.09 12.70
C TRP A 146 -1.35 14.17 11.80
N GLU A 147 -0.85 13.82 10.61
CA GLU A 147 -1.48 12.82 9.75
C GLU A 147 -1.54 11.44 10.43
N SER A 148 -0.47 11.05 11.12
CA SER A 148 -0.41 9.77 11.84
C SER A 148 -1.36 9.74 13.05
N GLU A 149 -1.49 10.87 13.74
CA GLU A 149 -2.34 11.06 14.92
C GLU A 149 -3.80 11.40 14.55
N LYS A 150 -4.09 11.65 13.26
CA LYS A 150 -5.37 12.14 12.74
C LYS A 150 -5.88 13.39 13.48
N LYS A 151 -4.98 14.27 13.91
CA LYS A 151 -5.36 15.53 14.59
C LYS A 151 -6.01 16.48 13.59
N ALA A 152 -7.27 16.81 13.84
CA ALA A 152 -8.05 17.73 12.99
C ALA A 152 -7.90 19.21 13.39
N LEU A 153 -7.49 19.47 14.64
CA LEU A 153 -7.31 20.83 15.17
C LEU A 153 -5.94 20.91 15.84
N ILE A 154 -5.13 21.87 15.40
CA ILE A 154 -3.75 22.05 15.82
C ILE A 154 -3.62 23.42 16.46
N ARG A 155 -3.11 23.46 17.69
CA ARG A 155 -2.81 24.70 18.43
C ARG A 155 -1.30 24.94 18.47
N ALA A 156 -0.90 26.17 18.76
CA ALA A 156 0.51 26.51 18.96
C ALA A 156 1.18 25.62 20.03
N SER A 157 0.44 25.26 21.09
CA SER A 157 0.92 24.32 22.12
C SER A 157 1.25 22.93 21.57
N ASP A 158 0.50 22.43 20.58
CA ASP A 158 0.78 21.13 19.93
C ASP A 158 2.08 21.16 19.14
N VAL A 159 2.41 22.31 18.53
CA VAL A 159 3.67 22.52 17.80
C VAL A 159 4.85 22.60 18.77
N GLN A 160 4.67 23.32 19.88
CA GLN A 160 5.69 23.44 20.92
C GLN A 160 6.02 22.09 21.55
N GLU A 161 5.01 21.29 21.90
CA GLU A 161 5.22 19.94 22.44
C GLU A 161 5.90 19.04 21.41
N ALA A 162 5.63 19.23 20.12
CA ALA A 162 6.16 18.38 19.08
C ALA A 162 7.62 18.66 18.70
N LEU A 163 8.05 19.92 18.79
CA LEU A 163 9.38 20.36 18.36
C LEU A 163 10.25 20.93 19.49
N ASP A 164 9.72 21.00 20.72
CA ASP A 164 10.36 21.62 21.88
C ASP A 164 10.86 23.05 21.56
N CYS A 165 9.95 23.89 21.05
CA CYS A 165 10.27 25.22 20.53
C CYS A 165 9.50 26.36 21.22
N THR A 166 9.93 27.60 20.96
CA THR A 166 9.29 28.80 21.51
C THR A 166 7.90 29.02 20.93
N VAL A 167 7.04 29.71 21.70
CA VAL A 167 5.66 30.04 21.29
C VAL A 167 5.65 30.84 19.99
N ASP A 168 6.55 31.82 19.86
CA ASP A 168 6.66 32.67 18.67
C ASP A 168 7.04 31.86 17.42
N TYR A 169 7.96 30.90 17.56
CA TYR A 169 8.34 30.03 16.46
C TYR A 169 7.22 29.06 16.09
N ALA A 170 6.46 28.57 17.07
CA ALA A 170 5.27 27.76 16.83
C ALA A 170 4.21 28.52 16.03
N TYR A 171 3.93 29.78 16.36
CA TYR A 171 3.01 30.62 15.58
C TYR A 171 3.54 30.89 14.17
N PHE A 172 4.85 31.13 14.02
CA PHE A 172 5.47 31.30 12.72
C PHE A 172 5.28 30.06 11.83
N LEU A 173 5.52 28.86 12.36
CA LEU A 173 5.34 27.60 11.62
C LEU A 173 3.87 27.36 11.22
N LEU A 174 2.92 27.63 12.12
CA LEU A 174 1.49 27.51 11.78
C LEU A 174 1.08 28.48 10.68
N HIS A 175 1.56 29.72 10.74
CA HIS A 175 1.30 30.72 9.72
C HIS A 175 1.94 30.39 8.36
N ASP A 176 3.15 29.81 8.35
CA ASP A 176 3.81 29.38 7.11
C ASP A 176 3.09 28.18 6.47
N LEU A 177 2.63 27.23 7.29
CA LEU A 177 1.78 26.11 6.86
C LEU A 177 0.41 26.56 6.33
N GLU A 178 -0.21 27.57 6.94
CA GLU A 178 -1.44 28.21 6.45
C GLU A 178 -1.21 28.84 5.07
N ARG A 179 -0.13 29.62 4.90
CA ARG A 179 0.23 30.23 3.61
C ARG A 179 0.50 29.20 2.51
N LYS A 180 1.06 28.04 2.87
CA LYS A 180 1.30 26.90 1.97
C LYS A 180 0.06 26.02 1.77
N ARG A 181 -1.10 26.39 2.35
CA ARG A 181 -2.39 25.67 2.27
C ARG A 181 -2.36 24.26 2.86
N TRP A 182 -1.51 24.03 3.86
CA TRP A 182 -1.48 22.78 4.62
C TRP A 182 -2.42 22.80 5.82
N LEU A 183 -2.81 23.99 6.27
CA LEU A 183 -3.79 24.21 7.32
C LEU A 183 -4.86 25.19 6.82
N GLU A 184 -6.10 24.93 7.20
CA GLU A 184 -7.21 25.88 7.06
C GLU A 184 -7.54 26.45 8.43
N ARG A 185 -7.96 27.71 8.47
CA ARG A 185 -8.20 28.46 9.70
C ARG A 185 -9.66 28.37 10.14
#